data_AF-A0A2I4CZT6-F1
#
_entry.id   AF-A0A2I4CZT6-F1
#
_cell.length_a   1.000
_cell.length_b   1.000
_cell.length_c   1.000
_cell.angle_alpha   90.00
_cell.angle_beta   90.00
_cell.angle_gamma   90.00
#
_symmetry.space_group_name_H-M   'P 1'
#
loop_
_entity.id
_entity.type
_entity.pdbx_description
1 polymer ?
#
loop_
_entity_poly.entity_id
_entity_poly.type
_entity_poly.pdbx_seq_one_letter_code
_entity_poly.pdbx_strand_id
1 'polypeptide(L)'
;MHEAAKRGNIDWLMECVLNNVAINGLDKAGNTALYWGCHGGHKDVVELLLSQPSVELNQQNKLGDTPLHAAAWKGYSDIVEMLLNKNARTDIRNNENKLALEMATNAQCATLLKRKQSTNNIRKPSDAEEYLDDEDSD
;
A
#
# COMPACT_ATOMS: atom_id res chain seq x y z
N MET A 1 -15.65 11.22 6.68
CA MET A 1 -14.96 10.11 5.98
C MET A 1 -13.97 9.35 6.86
N HIS A 2 -12.95 9.98 7.46
CA HIS A 2 -11.99 9.28 8.35
C HIS A 2 -12.67 8.53 9.50
N GLU A 3 -13.59 9.19 10.20
CA GLU A 3 -14.29 8.58 11.34
C GLU A 3 -15.19 7.40 10.91
N ALA A 4 -15.86 7.51 9.75
CA ALA A 4 -16.63 6.41 9.18
C ALA A 4 -15.73 5.21 8.88
N ALA A 5 -14.60 5.43 8.21
CA ALA A 5 -13.64 4.39 7.89
C ALA A 5 -13.02 3.74 9.14
N LYS A 6 -12.67 4.55 10.15
CA LYS A 6 -12.11 4.07 11.43
C LYS A 6 -13.08 3.17 12.19
N ARG A 7 -14.38 3.47 12.11
CA ARG A 7 -15.46 2.70 12.77
C ARG A 7 -15.95 1.51 11.95
N GLY A 8 -15.55 1.38 10.69
CA GLY A 8 -16.11 0.36 9.79
C GLY A 8 -17.56 0.64 9.40
N ASN A 9 -17.99 1.91 9.45
CA ASN A 9 -19.37 2.27 9.09
C ASN A 9 -19.45 2.51 7.57
N ILE A 10 -19.82 1.44 6.85
CA ILE A 10 -19.91 1.46 5.39
C ILE A 10 -21.00 2.41 4.87
N ASP A 11 -22.17 2.47 5.53
CA ASP A 11 -23.29 3.33 5.11
C ASP A 11 -22.90 4.81 5.16
N TRP A 12 -22.27 5.23 6.27
CA TRP A 12 -21.79 6.59 6.42
C TRP A 12 -20.63 6.89 5.45
N LEU A 13 -19.82 5.88 5.12
CA LEU A 13 -18.76 6.04 4.13
C LEU A 13 -19.32 6.23 2.72
N MET A 14 -20.35 5.46 2.34
CA MET A 14 -21.08 5.65 1.09
C MET A 14 -21.72 7.04 1.01
N GLU A 15 -22.34 7.50 2.10
CA GLU A 15 -22.88 8.86 2.18
C GLU A 15 -21.79 9.93 1.98
N CYS A 16 -20.59 9.74 2.55
CA CYS A 16 -19.47 10.65 2.31
C CYS A 16 -19.08 10.69 0.82
N VAL A 17 -19.06 9.54 0.14
CA VAL A 17 -18.75 9.46 -1.30
C VAL A 17 -19.82 10.17 -2.12
N LEU A 18 -21.10 9.93 -1.83
CA LEU A 18 -22.23 10.57 -2.51
C LEU A 18 -22.22 12.10 -2.36
N ASN A 19 -21.77 12.59 -1.21
CA ASN A 19 -21.64 14.02 -0.93
C ASN A 19 -20.30 14.62 -1.40
N ASN A 20 -19.53 13.92 -2.25
CA ASN A 20 -18.25 14.37 -2.79
C ASN A 20 -17.22 14.81 -1.72
N VAL A 21 -17.22 14.16 -0.55
CA VAL A 21 -16.19 14.38 0.46
C VAL A 21 -14.83 13.94 -0.11
N ALA A 22 -13.78 14.74 0.11
CA ALA A 22 -12.45 14.47 -0.40
C ALA A 22 -11.90 13.11 0.05
N ILE A 23 -11.81 12.16 -0.88
CA ILE A 23 -11.40 10.76 -0.64
C ILE A 23 -9.98 10.63 -0.05
N ASN A 24 -9.07 11.47 -0.53
CA ASN A 24 -7.67 11.53 -0.09
C ASN A 24 -7.44 12.62 0.97
N GLY A 25 -8.50 13.16 1.57
CA GLY A 25 -8.38 14.12 2.66
C GLY A 25 -7.53 13.56 3.79
N LEU A 26 -6.73 14.41 4.42
CA LEU A 26 -5.84 14.03 5.52
C LEU A 26 -6.42 14.51 6.85
N ASP A 27 -6.36 13.66 7.87
CA ASP A 27 -6.64 14.09 9.24
C ASP A 27 -5.44 14.85 9.85
N LYS A 28 -5.56 15.28 11.11
CA LYS A 28 -4.48 15.99 11.83
C LYS A 28 -3.20 15.18 11.99
N ALA A 29 -3.25 13.85 11.84
CA ALA A 29 -2.10 12.97 11.91
C ALA A 29 -1.55 12.59 10.52
N GLY A 30 -2.13 13.12 9.45
CA GLY A 30 -1.73 12.82 8.08
C GLY A 30 -2.30 11.51 7.54
N ASN A 31 -3.30 10.92 8.20
CA ASN A 31 -3.93 9.67 7.73
C ASN A 31 -5.04 9.96 6.73
N THR A 32 -5.13 9.11 5.70
CA THR A 32 -6.30 9.01 4.81
C THR A 32 -7.40 8.17 5.45
N ALA A 33 -8.61 8.20 4.87
CA ALA A 33 -9.66 7.26 5.25
C ALA A 33 -9.23 5.80 4.99
N LEU A 34 -8.46 5.55 3.93
CA LEU A 34 -7.93 4.23 3.58
C LEU A 34 -6.99 3.69 4.68
N TYR A 35 -6.13 4.54 5.24
CA TYR A 35 -5.28 4.15 6.38
C TYR A 35 -6.13 3.65 7.55
N TRP A 36 -7.19 4.37 7.92
CA TRP A 36 -8.06 3.99 9.03
C TRP A 36 -8.86 2.71 8.76
N GLY A 37 -9.34 2.50 7.53
CA GLY A 37 -9.96 1.23 7.12
C GLY A 37 -9.00 0.05 7.25
N CYS A 38 -7.76 0.22 6.78
CA CYS A 38 -6.70 -0.79 6.88
C CYS A 38 -6.29 -1.06 8.33
N HIS A 39 -6.14 -0.02 9.15
CA HIS A 39 -5.79 -0.14 10.57
C HIS A 39 -6.92 -0.79 11.39
N GLY A 40 -8.18 -0.59 10.99
CA GLY A 40 -9.35 -1.16 11.66
C GLY A 40 -9.72 -2.57 11.23
N GLY A 41 -9.19 -3.06 10.10
CA GLY A 41 -9.56 -4.36 9.56
C GLY A 41 -10.89 -4.38 8.82
N HIS A 42 -11.39 -3.21 8.43
CA HIS A 42 -12.71 -3.05 7.82
C HIS A 42 -12.63 -3.30 6.33
N LYS A 43 -12.72 -4.59 5.95
CA LYS A 43 -12.50 -5.04 4.57
C LYS A 43 -13.44 -4.38 3.56
N ASP A 44 -14.72 -4.29 3.89
CA ASP A 44 -15.78 -3.66 3.10
C ASP A 44 -15.52 -2.16 2.87
N VAL A 45 -15.09 -1.45 3.92
CA VAL A 45 -14.64 -0.06 3.84
C VAL A 45 -13.43 0.07 2.91
N VAL A 46 -12.43 -0.80 3.06
CA VAL A 46 -11.24 -0.78 2.20
C VAL A 46 -11.62 -1.05 0.75
N GLU A 47 -12.46 -2.04 0.49
CA GLU A 47 -12.93 -2.37 -0.85
C GLU A 47 -13.67 -1.19 -1.50
N LEU A 48 -14.58 -0.53 -0.77
CA LEU A 48 -15.27 0.65 -1.27
C LEU A 48 -14.27 1.76 -1.62
N LEU A 49 -13.31 2.07 -0.73
CA LEU A 49 -12.31 3.10 -0.98
C LEU A 49 -11.41 2.77 -2.18
N LEU A 50 -11.02 1.50 -2.35
CA LEU A 50 -10.20 1.03 -3.47
C LEU A 50 -10.95 0.98 -4.81
N SER A 51 -12.28 1.04 -4.77
CA SER A 51 -13.13 1.21 -5.96
C SER A 51 -13.25 2.65 -6.42
N GLN A 52 -12.91 3.62 -5.56
CA GLN A 52 -12.99 5.05 -5.90
C GLN A 52 -11.87 5.45 -6.87
N PRO A 53 -12.16 6.35 -7.83
CA PRO A 53 -11.15 6.86 -8.73
C PRO A 53 -10.07 7.64 -7.97
N SER A 54 -8.81 7.46 -8.38
CA SER A 54 -7.66 8.22 -7.88
C SER A 54 -7.42 8.14 -6.37
N VAL A 55 -7.82 7.04 -5.71
CA VAL A 55 -7.49 6.80 -4.31
C VAL A 55 -5.97 6.72 -4.09
N GLU A 56 -5.45 7.46 -3.12
CA GLU A 56 -4.03 7.46 -2.78
C GLU A 56 -3.70 6.28 -1.86
N LEU A 57 -2.84 5.38 -2.34
CA LEU A 57 -2.47 4.13 -1.66
C LEU A 57 -1.22 4.26 -0.79
N ASN A 58 -0.40 5.27 -1.06
CA ASN A 58 0.98 5.38 -0.60
C ASN A 58 1.22 6.62 0.28
N GLN A 59 0.18 7.36 0.65
CA GLN A 59 0.29 8.48 1.58
C GLN A 59 0.94 8.01 2.88
N GLN A 60 2.05 8.66 3.23
CA GLN A 60 2.71 8.48 4.53
C GLN A 60 2.10 9.45 5.54
N ASN A 61 1.68 8.94 6.69
CA ASN A 61 1.23 9.77 7.81
C ASN A 61 2.43 10.39 8.54
N LYS A 62 2.19 11.08 9.67
CA LYS A 62 3.27 11.70 10.48
C LYS A 62 4.31 10.72 11.04
N LEU A 63 4.00 9.43 11.10
CA LEU A 63 4.93 8.35 11.51
C LEU A 63 5.65 7.73 10.31
N GLY A 64 5.38 8.20 9.08
CA GLY A 64 5.89 7.61 7.86
C GLY A 64 5.12 6.36 7.42
N ASP A 65 4.07 5.95 8.13
CA ASP A 65 3.31 4.74 7.83
C ASP A 65 2.32 4.98 6.69
N THR A 66 2.23 4.00 5.79
CA THR A 66 1.22 3.93 4.72
C THR A 66 0.06 3.02 5.13
N PRO A 67 -1.08 3.02 4.40
CA PRO A 67 -2.14 2.04 4.63
C PRO A 67 -1.66 0.57 4.63
N LEU A 68 -0.65 0.25 3.79
CA LEU A 68 -0.06 -1.08 3.73
C LEU A 68 0.74 -1.42 5.01
N HIS A 69 1.44 -0.46 5.62
CA HIS A 69 2.09 -0.65 6.92
C HIS A 69 1.05 -1.00 8.00
N ALA A 70 -0.07 -0.27 8.03
CA ALA A 70 -1.14 -0.51 8.99
C ALA A 70 -1.76 -1.92 8.83
N ALA A 71 -2.12 -2.32 7.61
CA ALA A 71 -2.69 -3.64 7.35
C ALA A 71 -1.72 -4.77 7.71
N ALA A 72 -0.43 -4.62 7.36
CA ALA A 72 0.61 -5.60 7.69
C ALA A 72 0.82 -5.72 9.21
N TRP A 73 0.91 -4.59 9.91
CA TRP A 73 1.06 -4.54 11.37
C TRP A 73 -0.12 -5.17 12.10
N LYS A 74 -1.33 -4.93 11.62
CA LYS A 74 -2.54 -5.54 12.20
C LYS A 74 -2.76 -6.99 11.80
N GLY A 75 -2.01 -7.49 10.81
CA GLY A 75 -2.08 -8.88 10.38
C GLY A 75 -3.27 -9.20 9.45
N TYR A 76 -3.89 -8.20 8.83
CA TYR A 76 -5.03 -8.39 7.93
C TYR A 76 -4.54 -8.77 6.52
N SER A 77 -4.27 -10.07 6.32
CA SER A 77 -3.66 -10.60 5.10
C SER A 77 -4.51 -10.40 3.86
N ASP A 78 -5.83 -10.44 3.98
CA ASP A 78 -6.76 -10.17 2.88
C ASP A 78 -6.75 -8.69 2.46
N ILE A 79 -6.70 -7.76 3.42
CA ILE A 79 -6.51 -6.33 3.15
C ILE A 79 -5.14 -6.06 2.52
N VAL A 80 -4.09 -6.71 3.00
CA VAL A 80 -2.75 -6.64 2.38
C VAL A 80 -2.83 -7.09 0.91
N GLU A 81 -3.50 -8.21 0.63
CA GLU A 81 -3.67 -8.69 -0.74
C GLU A 81 -4.45 -7.71 -1.62
N MET A 82 -5.55 -7.12 -1.12
CA MET A 82 -6.31 -6.09 -1.86
C MET A 82 -5.44 -4.88 -2.23
N LEU A 83 -4.66 -4.36 -1.28
CA LEU A 83 -3.75 -3.23 -1.53
C LEU A 83 -2.68 -3.58 -2.56
N LEU A 84 -2.09 -4.78 -2.48
CA LEU A 84 -1.09 -5.24 -3.44
C LEU A 84 -1.67 -5.47 -4.84
N ASN A 85 -2.94 -5.87 -4.94
CA ASN A 85 -3.65 -6.00 -6.21
C ASN A 85 -3.95 -4.63 -6.85
N LYS A 86 -4.05 -3.59 -6.04
CA LYS A 86 -4.13 -2.19 -6.49
C LYS A 86 -2.75 -1.53 -6.67
N ASN A 87 -1.67 -2.30 -6.63
CA ASN A 87 -0.29 -1.83 -6.81
C ASN A 87 0.19 -0.84 -5.72
N ALA A 88 -0.25 -1.01 -4.48
CA ALA A 88 0.37 -0.32 -3.35
C ALA A 88 1.88 -0.63 -3.29
N ARG A 89 2.69 0.40 -3.00
CA ARG A 89 4.15 0.28 -2.97
C ARG A 89 4.62 -0.48 -1.73
N THR A 90 5.52 -1.43 -1.93
CA THR A 90 6.11 -2.27 -0.87
C THR A 90 7.52 -1.83 -0.46
N ASP A 91 8.05 -0.79 -1.10
CA ASP A 91 9.42 -0.27 -0.94
C ASP A 91 9.50 1.02 -0.11
N ILE A 92 8.36 1.51 0.40
CA ILE A 92 8.29 2.70 1.26
C ILE A 92 8.68 2.32 2.68
N ARG A 93 9.58 3.09 3.29
CA ARG A 93 9.98 2.96 4.69
C ARG A 93 9.31 4.04 5.55
N ASN A 94 8.85 3.65 6.74
CA ASN A 94 8.35 4.59 7.74
C ASN A 94 9.49 5.29 8.50
N ASN A 95 9.17 6.12 9.50
CA ASN A 95 10.17 6.90 10.25
C ASN A 95 11.07 6.03 11.15
N GLU A 96 10.69 4.78 11.42
CA GLU A 96 11.55 3.78 12.08
C GLU A 96 12.43 3.03 11.08
N ASN A 97 12.49 3.51 9.83
CA ASN A 97 13.16 2.86 8.71
C ASN A 97 12.62 1.47 8.39
N LYS A 98 11.35 1.17 8.73
CA LYS A 98 10.71 -0.13 8.51
C LYS A 98 9.86 -0.16 7.25
N LEU A 99 9.98 -1.21 6.45
CA LEU A 99 9.05 -1.55 5.36
C LEU A 99 7.76 -2.19 5.93
N ALA A 100 6.69 -2.20 5.13
CA ALA A 100 5.47 -2.93 5.51
C ALA A 100 5.72 -4.43 5.79
N LEU A 101 6.69 -5.04 5.09
CA LEU A 101 7.11 -6.43 5.35
C LEU A 101 7.68 -6.61 6.77
N GLU A 102 8.47 -5.65 7.23
CA GLU A 102 9.13 -5.67 8.54
C GLU A 102 8.12 -5.36 9.68
N MET A 103 6.97 -4.79 9.32
CA MET A 103 5.84 -4.59 10.24
C MET A 103 4.89 -5.80 10.31
N ALA A 104 5.00 -6.79 9.41
CA ALA A 104 4.07 -7.90 9.34
C ALA A 104 4.07 -8.76 10.62
N THR A 105 2.93 -8.87 11.29
CA THR A 105 2.80 -9.61 12.56
C THR A 105 2.45 -11.09 12.39
N ASN A 106 2.15 -11.54 11.17
CA ASN A 106 1.89 -12.95 10.86
C ASN A 106 2.53 -13.40 9.53
N ALA A 107 2.66 -14.72 9.40
CA ALA A 107 3.32 -15.36 8.26
C ALA A 107 2.59 -15.14 6.92
N GLN A 108 1.26 -14.96 6.94
CA GLN A 108 0.47 -14.77 5.72
C GLN A 108 0.75 -13.39 5.11
N CYS A 109 0.69 -12.32 5.91
CA CYS A 109 1.07 -10.97 5.47
C CYS A 109 2.52 -10.95 4.97
N ALA A 110 3.45 -11.56 5.72
CA ALA A 110 4.86 -11.61 5.32
C ALA A 110 5.07 -12.34 3.99
N THR A 111 4.37 -13.46 3.78
CA THR A 111 4.44 -14.24 2.53
C THR A 111 3.93 -13.42 1.33
N LEU A 112 2.79 -12.74 1.48
CA LEU A 112 2.20 -11.90 0.43
C LEU A 112 3.14 -10.76 0.03
N LEU A 113 3.74 -10.09 1.00
CA LEU A 113 4.66 -8.97 0.78
C LEU A 113 5.99 -9.42 0.14
N LYS A 114 6.53 -10.57 0.57
CA LYS A 114 7.73 -11.18 -0.07
C LYS A 114 7.49 -11.53 -1.53
N ARG A 115 6.33 -12.15 -1.85
CA ARG A 115 5.98 -12.57 -3.21
C ARG A 115 6.02 -11.40 -4.21
N LYS A 116 5.53 -10.23 -3.80
CA LYS A 116 5.54 -9.03 -4.65
C LYS A 116 6.92 -8.38 -4.80
N GLN A 117 7.80 -8.49 -3.80
CA GLN A 117 9.19 -8.03 -3.94
C GLN A 117 9.96 -8.84 -4.99
N SER A 118 9.76 -10.17 -5.04
CA SER A 118 10.38 -11.03 -6.06
C SER A 118 9.94 -10.66 -7.48
N THR A 119 8.68 -10.29 -7.69
CA THR A 119 8.19 -9.87 -9.01
C THR A 119 8.77 -8.54 -9.49
N ASN A 120 9.20 -7.66 -8.58
CA ASN A 120 9.82 -6.37 -8.95
C ASN A 120 11.32 -6.53 -9.28
N ASN A 121 12.02 -7.52 -8.71
CA ASN A 121 13.44 -7.76 -9.00
C ASN A 121 13.71 -8.44 -10.36
N ILE A 122 12.70 -9.07 -10.98
CA ILE A 122 12.83 -9.72 -12.30
C ILE A 122 12.77 -8.68 -13.45
N ARG A 123 12.38 -7.43 -13.18
CA ARG A 123 12.29 -6.35 -14.19
C ARG A 123 13.45 -5.35 -14.16
N LYS A 124 14.63 -5.76 -13.71
CA LYS A 124 15.86 -5.06 -14.11
C LYS A 124 16.43 -5.79 -15.33
N PRO A 125 16.42 -5.22 -16.53
CA PRO A 125 17.30 -5.72 -17.58
C PRO A 125 18.73 -5.33 -17.16
N SER A 126 19.39 -6.23 -16.44
CA SER A 126 20.83 -6.22 -16.34
C SER A 126 21.34 -7.08 -17.49
N ASP A 127 21.71 -6.45 -18.60
CA ASP A 127 22.73 -6.97 -19.51
C ASP A 127 23.49 -5.74 -20.03
N ALA A 128 24.47 -5.34 -19.24
CA ALA A 128 25.57 -4.54 -19.73
C ALA A 128 26.68 -5.52 -20.12
N GLU A 129 27.17 -5.32 -21.36
CA GLU A 129 28.50 -5.65 -21.87
C GLU A 129 28.81 -7.09 -22.29
N GLU A 130 28.99 -7.26 -23.60
CA GLU A 130 30.08 -8.08 -24.12
C GLU A 130 30.93 -7.19 -25.04
N TYR A 131 32.11 -6.83 -24.53
CA TYR A 131 33.26 -6.37 -25.31
C TYR A 131 33.72 -7.53 -26.19
N LEU A 132 33.82 -7.32 -27.50
CA LEU A 132 34.70 -8.12 -28.37
C LEU A 132 35.48 -7.16 -29.27
N ASP A 133 36.68 -6.88 -28.78
CA ASP A 133 37.98 -6.77 -29.46
C ASP A 133 38.04 -6.33 -30.92
N ASP A 134 38.91 -5.34 -31.12
CA ASP A 134 39.47 -4.89 -32.39
C ASP A 134 40.02 -6.09 -33.21
N GLU A 135 39.44 -6.36 -34.38
CA GLU A 135 40.15 -7.05 -35.45
C GLU A 135 40.56 -6.01 -36.51
N ASP A 136 41.87 -5.78 -36.55
CA ASP A 136 42.60 -5.23 -37.69
C ASP A 136 42.13 -5.90 -38.99
N SER A 137 41.76 -5.10 -39.98
CA SER A 137 41.60 -5.56 -41.37
C SER A 137 42.56 -4.76 -42.25
N ASP A 138 43.43 -5.51 -42.93
CA ASP A 138 44.53 -5.12 -43.83
C ASP A 138 44.27 -3.94 -44.78
#